data_AF-A0A838FA56-F1
#
_entry.id   AF-A0A838FA56-F1
#
_cell.length_a   1.000
_cell.length_b   1.000
_cell.length_c   1.000
_cell.angle_alpha   90.00
_cell.angle_beta   90.00
_cell.angle_gamma   90.00
#
_symmetry.space_group_name_H-M   'P 1'
#
loop_
_entity.id
_entity.type
_entity.pdbx_description
1 polymer ?
#
loop_
_entity_poly.entity_id
_entity_poly.type
_entity_poly.pdbx_seq_one_letter_code
_entity_poly.pdbx_strand_id
1 'polypeptide(L)'
;DQVINIPDTTLTASFSLQNLNLANQTIIYPLSLGQMCQQLGIAGILIIAANGSTATIPEINITTGDNDINATEFFQSADLESGFIDLTLKNELPIVISNMVFQVRNKIDQQILTQDTFVNLMPQQTQVKTINLSGKHVEGTLTAQILDLNSPGGNVLIDTSNSLIITMTAHDLVVNTATAVFPAQNIIEQDQQNKYNLSGGAELNELRIKSGTLLMNLKSTIQQQSHLEFSLPSATDMFGNSISVSEDIPAAPVGGTSDLNKTFDLAGYSFNLTGLSGTEHNTYFTHLVASIDSTGALVTISKEDSVIINYTLQDIVPEYVQGYLGQQIINIGPSQTPFEGFKNIVSGSLGLEQADVSLSIVNAIGVSGRINIYDLTSVNTLTENSVPLTWNLLSTPLDIPPATDNPFLPSFTIFDINNSNSNFTTLVENLPDQLQYSLDIFINPSGNVSNYMDFAYDTSAISVNLNLSVPLSFIANDLVLQDTFDFSLGSPEEGDPIIKEGTFNLIADNGFPFTTSSQLYFYDDQMNFLDSLFTSPNTIAAAILNDACLVAEKTTTVLTMNIDENKMNRLRNSKKVIIRSSFNTSSTSACSSYLKIYNYYLLGIKLTGSFTYYTGF
;
A
#
# COMPACT_ATOMS: atom_id res chain seq x y z
N ASP A 1 -12.42 7.92 -2.25
CA ASP A 1 -12.42 6.78 -1.32
C ASP A 1 -11.66 5.62 -1.95
N GLN A 2 -10.68 5.06 -1.26
CA GLN A 2 -9.90 3.91 -1.71
C GLN A 2 -10.63 2.62 -1.31
N VAL A 3 -10.66 1.62 -2.19
CA VAL A 3 -11.30 0.31 -1.93
C VAL A 3 -10.65 -0.43 -0.75
N ILE A 4 -9.35 -0.22 -0.54
CA ILE A 4 -8.61 -0.72 0.61
C ILE A 4 -7.63 0.36 1.09
N ASN A 5 -7.55 0.52 2.41
CA ASN A 5 -6.59 1.42 3.04
C ASN A 5 -5.37 0.61 3.51
N ILE A 6 -4.17 1.04 3.12
CA ILE A 6 -2.90 0.42 3.49
C ILE A 6 -2.24 1.32 4.56
N PRO A 7 -2.37 0.99 5.86
CA PRO A 7 -1.89 1.85 6.95
C PRO A 7 -0.36 2.02 6.99
N ASP A 8 0.12 3.19 7.38
CA ASP A 8 1.54 3.35 7.71
C ASP A 8 1.98 2.30 8.74
N THR A 9 2.96 1.49 8.37
CA THR A 9 3.38 0.34 9.18
C THR A 9 4.88 0.36 9.32
N THR A 10 5.33 0.34 10.57
CA THR A 10 6.73 0.14 10.93
C THR A 10 6.92 -1.25 11.49
N LEU A 11 7.82 -2.02 10.89
CA LEU A 11 8.23 -3.33 11.35
C LEU A 11 9.70 -3.29 11.77
N THR A 12 10.02 -3.89 12.91
CA THR A 12 11.39 -4.01 13.41
C THR A 12 11.88 -5.43 13.21
N ALA A 13 12.98 -5.58 12.49
CA ALA A 13 13.72 -6.83 12.37
C ALA A 13 15.04 -6.72 13.15
N SER A 14 15.40 -7.77 13.87
CA SER A 14 16.67 -7.88 14.58
C SER A 14 17.44 -9.07 14.03
N PHE A 15 18.63 -8.81 13.53
CA PHE A 15 19.52 -9.81 12.96
C PHE A 15 20.72 -9.97 13.88
N SER A 16 20.79 -11.09 14.58
CA SER A 16 21.95 -11.46 15.38
C SER A 16 23.02 -12.10 14.52
N LEU A 17 24.27 -11.97 14.94
CA LEU A 17 25.38 -12.61 14.24
C LEU A 17 25.23 -14.14 14.30
N GLN A 18 25.32 -14.79 13.15
CA GLN A 18 25.19 -16.24 13.03
C GLN A 18 26.57 -16.92 13.08
N ASN A 19 27.53 -16.35 12.34
CA ASN A 19 28.86 -16.90 12.15
C ASN A 19 29.92 -15.93 12.65
N LEU A 20 30.84 -16.43 13.49
CA LEU A 20 32.03 -15.71 13.94
C LEU A 20 33.21 -16.69 13.96
N ASN A 21 33.95 -16.72 12.86
CA ASN A 21 35.10 -17.59 12.69
C ASN A 21 36.40 -16.82 12.93
N LEU A 22 37.37 -17.46 13.57
CA LEU A 22 38.75 -16.97 13.63
C LEU A 22 39.63 -17.71 12.62
N ALA A 23 40.67 -17.03 12.15
CA ALA A 23 41.65 -17.64 11.27
C ALA A 23 42.46 -18.73 11.99
N ASN A 24 42.85 -19.79 11.27
CA ASN A 24 43.72 -20.83 11.79
C ASN A 24 45.03 -20.24 12.30
N GLN A 25 45.50 -20.71 13.46
CA GLN A 25 46.73 -20.24 14.08
C GLN A 25 47.68 -21.39 14.31
N THR A 26 48.94 -21.23 13.94
CA THR A 26 49.98 -22.24 14.18
C THR A 26 51.13 -21.65 14.99
N ILE A 27 51.47 -22.31 16.09
CA ILE A 27 52.58 -21.96 16.96
C ILE A 27 53.55 -23.14 17.02
N ILE A 28 54.83 -22.89 16.77
CA ILE A 28 55.88 -23.90 16.82
C ILE A 28 56.75 -23.64 18.04
N TYR A 29 56.88 -24.66 18.89
CA TYR A 29 57.69 -24.65 20.10
C TYR A 29 58.75 -25.76 20.03
N PRO A 30 60.01 -25.42 19.72
CA PRO A 30 61.12 -26.37 19.75
C PRO A 30 61.71 -26.50 21.17
N LEU A 31 61.85 -27.73 21.66
CA LEU A 31 62.60 -28.06 22.87
C LEU A 31 63.84 -28.88 22.50
N SER A 32 65.01 -28.24 22.49
CA SER A 32 66.27 -28.88 22.14
C SER A 32 66.77 -29.84 23.22
N LEU A 33 67.53 -30.86 22.79
CA LEU A 33 68.24 -31.77 23.69
C LEU A 33 69.14 -31.00 24.66
N GLY A 34 69.81 -29.95 24.17
CA GLY A 34 70.63 -29.06 25.01
C GLY A 34 69.83 -28.39 26.13
N GLN A 35 68.62 -27.90 25.83
CA GLN A 35 67.72 -27.33 26.85
C GLN A 35 67.23 -28.39 27.84
N MET A 36 66.86 -29.59 27.36
CA MET A 36 66.49 -30.71 28.24
C MET A 36 67.64 -31.10 29.17
N CYS A 37 68.88 -31.08 28.67
CA CYS A 37 70.06 -31.42 29.46
C CYS A 37 70.32 -30.45 30.62
N GLN A 38 69.90 -29.18 30.53
CA GLN A 38 70.04 -28.24 31.65
C GLN A 38 69.25 -28.71 32.89
N GLN A 39 68.21 -29.53 32.71
CA GLN A 39 67.39 -30.08 33.79
C GLN A 39 67.92 -31.42 34.33
N LEU A 40 68.91 -32.03 33.66
CA LEU A 40 69.47 -33.34 34.02
C LEU A 40 70.70 -33.28 34.94
N GLY A 41 71.07 -32.10 35.44
CA GLY A 41 72.22 -31.91 36.34
C GLY A 41 73.54 -32.39 35.71
N ILE A 42 74.34 -33.17 36.46
CA ILE A 42 75.65 -33.66 36.00
C ILE A 42 75.52 -34.53 34.74
N ALA A 43 74.47 -35.34 34.63
CA ALA A 43 74.23 -36.17 33.44
C ALA A 43 74.03 -35.29 32.20
N GLY A 44 73.29 -34.19 32.34
CA GLY A 44 73.11 -33.20 31.30
C GLY A 44 74.40 -32.52 30.84
N ILE A 45 75.28 -32.15 31.79
CA ILE A 45 76.59 -31.56 31.47
C ILE A 45 77.44 -32.53 30.63
N LEU A 46 77.41 -33.83 30.95
CA LEU A 46 78.13 -34.86 30.21
C LEU A 46 77.57 -35.05 28.79
N ILE A 47 76.23 -35.05 28.63
CA ILE A 47 75.57 -35.11 27.31
C ILE A 47 75.97 -33.89 26.47
N ILE A 48 75.93 -32.68 27.06
CA ILE A 48 76.32 -31.44 26.37
C ILE A 48 77.81 -31.47 25.96
N ALA A 49 78.70 -31.95 26.83
CA ALA A 49 80.12 -32.07 26.55
C ALA A 49 80.43 -33.10 25.44
N ALA A 50 79.55 -34.08 25.24
CA ALA A 50 79.66 -35.10 24.21
C ALA A 50 79.02 -34.71 22.87
N ASN A 51 78.57 -33.45 22.71
CA ASN A 51 78.02 -32.95 21.46
C ASN A 51 78.97 -33.17 20.27
N GLY A 52 78.45 -33.68 19.15
CA GLY A 52 79.19 -34.03 17.95
C GLY A 52 79.91 -35.38 17.99
N SER A 53 79.73 -36.16 19.07
CA SER A 53 80.34 -37.49 19.24
C SER A 53 79.30 -38.56 19.53
N THR A 54 79.65 -39.83 19.24
CA THR A 54 78.82 -40.97 19.66
C THR A 54 79.07 -41.27 21.13
N ALA A 55 78.04 -41.11 21.95
CA ALA A 55 78.09 -41.43 23.37
C ALA A 55 76.72 -41.92 23.86
N THR A 56 76.73 -42.54 25.03
CA THR A 56 75.50 -43.03 25.67
C THR A 56 74.76 -41.87 26.34
N ILE A 57 73.55 -41.60 25.86
CA ILE A 57 72.56 -40.82 26.60
C ILE A 57 71.93 -41.77 27.64
N PRO A 58 72.00 -41.49 28.95
CA PRO A 58 71.33 -42.28 29.98
C PRO A 58 69.81 -42.16 29.88
N GLU A 59 69.09 -42.93 30.69
CA GLU A 59 67.64 -42.75 30.82
C GLU A 59 67.32 -41.31 31.21
N ILE A 60 66.36 -40.71 30.50
CA ILE A 60 65.86 -39.36 30.73
C ILE A 60 64.49 -39.48 31.35
N ASN A 61 64.33 -38.87 32.53
CA ASN A 61 63.03 -38.58 33.12
C ASN A 61 63.04 -37.11 33.56
N ILE A 62 62.26 -36.27 32.88
CA ILE A 62 62.20 -34.83 33.16
C ILE A 62 60.77 -34.31 33.16
N THR A 63 60.59 -33.19 33.85
CA THR A 63 59.45 -32.30 33.73
C THR A 63 59.96 -30.91 33.40
N THR A 64 59.23 -30.14 32.61
CA THR A 64 59.59 -28.75 32.37
C THR A 64 58.86 -27.83 33.35
N GLY A 65 59.45 -26.66 33.60
CA GLY A 65 58.69 -25.53 34.14
C GLY A 65 57.66 -25.01 33.13
N ASP A 66 56.95 -23.97 33.54
CA ASP A 66 56.01 -23.23 32.71
C ASP A 66 56.76 -22.50 31.60
N ASN A 67 56.33 -22.70 30.35
CA ASN A 67 56.83 -21.98 29.19
C ASN A 67 55.72 -21.12 28.61
N ASP A 68 55.96 -19.82 28.54
CA ASP A 68 55.00 -18.87 27.98
C ASP A 68 54.88 -19.04 26.46
N ILE A 69 53.65 -19.09 25.99
CA ILE A 69 53.27 -19.01 24.58
C ILE A 69 52.49 -17.71 24.39
N ASN A 70 52.92 -16.89 23.43
CA ASN A 70 52.29 -15.61 23.13
C ASN A 70 51.64 -15.64 21.74
N ALA A 71 50.31 -15.54 21.71
CA ALA A 71 49.47 -15.44 20.52
C ALA A 71 48.72 -14.10 20.44
N THR A 72 49.08 -13.11 21.27
CA THR A 72 48.35 -11.83 21.43
C THR A 72 48.33 -10.95 20.20
N GLU A 73 49.18 -11.22 19.20
CA GLU A 73 49.11 -10.57 17.89
C GLU A 73 47.89 -10.99 17.07
N PHE A 74 47.32 -12.17 17.35
CA PHE A 74 46.19 -12.74 16.60
C PHE A 74 44.87 -12.65 17.38
N PHE A 75 44.91 -12.92 18.68
CA PHE A 75 43.77 -12.74 19.58
C PHE A 75 44.21 -12.54 21.03
N GLN A 76 43.44 -11.77 21.80
CA GLN A 76 43.66 -11.58 23.24
C GLN A 76 42.84 -12.53 24.09
N SER A 77 41.59 -12.77 23.70
CA SER A 77 40.68 -13.72 24.35
C SER A 77 39.62 -14.19 23.38
N ALA A 78 39.15 -15.43 23.55
CA ALA A 78 38.06 -16.01 22.78
C ALA A 78 37.27 -17.00 23.63
N ASP A 79 35.95 -16.82 23.69
CA ASP A 79 35.02 -17.81 24.21
C ASP A 79 34.54 -18.68 23.04
N LEU A 80 35.02 -19.92 22.99
CA LEU A 80 34.80 -20.80 21.86
C LEU A 80 33.44 -21.49 21.95
N GLU A 81 32.65 -21.41 20.89
CA GLU A 81 31.52 -22.31 20.68
C GLU A 81 32.05 -23.68 20.22
N SER A 82 32.95 -23.67 19.24
CA SER A 82 33.61 -24.87 18.73
C SER A 82 34.98 -24.59 18.16
N GLY A 83 35.76 -25.65 18.00
CA GLY A 83 37.09 -25.58 17.40
C GLY A 83 38.02 -26.66 17.91
N PHE A 84 39.16 -26.80 17.28
CA PHE A 84 40.14 -27.83 17.57
C PHE A 84 41.54 -27.25 17.73
N ILE A 85 42.37 -27.99 18.47
CA ILE A 85 43.81 -27.80 18.48
C ILE A 85 44.51 -29.12 18.16
N ASP A 86 45.34 -29.08 17.12
CA ASP A 86 46.24 -30.16 16.77
C ASP A 86 47.58 -29.98 17.48
N LEU A 87 47.92 -30.91 18.36
CA LEU A 87 49.23 -31.06 18.96
C LEU A 87 50.06 -32.04 18.11
N THR A 88 50.94 -31.52 17.29
CA THR A 88 51.88 -32.30 16.47
C THR A 88 53.24 -32.34 17.16
N LEU A 89 53.69 -33.53 17.53
CA LEU A 89 55.01 -33.75 18.12
C LEU A 89 55.91 -34.49 17.14
N LYS A 90 57.00 -33.85 16.72
CA LYS A 90 58.07 -34.47 15.94
C LYS A 90 59.30 -34.68 16.83
N ASN A 91 59.75 -35.92 16.91
CA ASN A 91 60.96 -36.27 17.66
C ASN A 91 62.18 -36.19 16.75
N GLU A 92 62.91 -35.08 16.76
CA GLU A 92 64.21 -35.01 16.07
C GLU A 92 65.36 -35.49 16.96
N LEU A 93 65.11 -35.83 18.23
CA LEU A 93 66.12 -36.38 19.11
C LEU A 93 66.61 -37.73 18.56
N PRO A 94 67.89 -38.08 18.80
CA PRO A 94 68.45 -39.35 18.34
C PRO A 94 67.97 -40.56 19.16
N ILE A 95 67.12 -40.36 20.17
CA ILE A 95 66.60 -41.37 21.11
C ILE A 95 65.07 -41.47 21.04
N VAL A 96 64.52 -42.63 21.40
CA VAL A 96 63.07 -42.83 21.49
C VAL A 96 62.48 -42.09 22.69
N ILE A 97 61.31 -41.48 22.55
CA ILE A 97 60.51 -40.99 23.67
C ILE A 97 59.47 -42.06 24.00
N SER A 98 59.61 -42.74 25.14
CA SER A 98 58.69 -43.82 25.54
C SER A 98 57.35 -43.25 26.01
N ASN A 99 57.38 -42.13 26.72
CA ASN A 99 56.20 -41.41 27.21
C ASN A 99 56.47 -39.91 27.25
N MET A 100 55.51 -39.10 26.82
CA MET A 100 55.51 -37.65 27.04
C MET A 100 54.09 -37.16 27.29
N VAL A 101 53.85 -36.55 28.44
CA VAL A 101 52.59 -35.87 28.78
C VAL A 101 52.77 -34.37 28.58
N PHE A 102 52.06 -33.80 27.61
CA PHE A 102 52.10 -32.38 27.29
C PHE A 102 50.79 -31.71 27.68
N GLN A 103 50.88 -30.56 28.37
CA GLN A 103 49.76 -29.75 28.80
C GLN A 103 49.88 -28.33 28.26
N VAL A 104 48.77 -27.76 27.81
CA VAL A 104 48.61 -26.33 27.53
C VAL A 104 47.48 -25.80 28.39
N ARG A 105 47.72 -24.68 29.07
CA ARG A 105 46.73 -23.95 29.87
C ARG A 105 46.77 -22.46 29.58
N ASN A 106 45.68 -21.78 29.89
CA ASN A 106 45.64 -20.33 29.97
C ASN A 106 46.64 -19.81 31.01
N LYS A 107 47.19 -18.62 30.78
CA LYS A 107 48.19 -18.05 31.70
C LYS A 107 47.55 -17.34 32.90
N ILE A 108 46.37 -16.73 32.73
CA ILE A 108 45.72 -15.94 33.77
C ILE A 108 44.80 -16.82 34.60
N ASP A 109 43.76 -17.42 34.00
CA ASP A 109 42.78 -18.23 34.75
C ASP A 109 43.25 -19.68 35.04
N GLN A 110 44.39 -20.09 34.46
CA GLN A 110 45.00 -21.42 34.60
C GLN A 110 44.12 -22.58 34.09
N GLN A 111 43.07 -22.30 33.32
CA GLN A 111 42.22 -23.32 32.70
C GLN A 111 43.06 -24.21 31.77
N ILE A 112 42.95 -25.52 31.94
CA ILE A 112 43.60 -26.50 31.05
C ILE A 112 42.85 -26.55 29.71
N LEU A 113 43.51 -26.06 28.67
CA LEU A 113 43.01 -26.10 27.30
C LEU A 113 43.19 -27.47 26.68
N THR A 114 44.34 -28.11 26.91
CA THR A 114 44.59 -29.47 26.43
C THR A 114 45.64 -30.18 27.28
N GLN A 115 45.50 -31.49 27.40
CA GLN A 115 46.51 -32.38 27.96
C GLN A 115 46.42 -33.73 27.26
N ASP A 116 47.51 -34.19 26.64
CA ASP A 116 47.56 -35.49 25.96
C ASP A 116 48.93 -36.17 26.16
N THR A 117 48.97 -37.46 25.84
CA THR A 117 50.13 -38.32 26.00
C THR A 117 50.58 -38.86 24.64
N PHE A 118 51.88 -38.69 24.36
CA PHE A 118 52.58 -39.28 23.22
C PHE A 118 53.41 -40.46 23.71
N VAL A 119 53.25 -41.62 23.05
CA VAL A 119 53.92 -42.86 23.46
C VAL A 119 54.73 -43.46 22.32
N ASN A 120 55.88 -44.03 22.67
CA ASN A 120 56.77 -44.74 21.74
C ASN A 120 57.09 -43.94 20.46
N LEU A 121 57.48 -42.68 20.61
CA LEU A 121 57.83 -41.80 19.51
C LEU A 121 59.30 -42.01 19.12
N MET A 122 59.52 -42.75 18.04
CA MET A 122 60.85 -43.08 17.51
C MET A 122 61.58 -41.83 16.99
N PRO A 123 62.92 -41.86 16.87
CA PRO A 123 63.66 -40.80 16.19
C PRO A 123 63.09 -40.53 14.79
N GLN A 124 62.96 -39.26 14.44
CA GLN A 124 62.35 -38.71 13.22
C GLN A 124 60.85 -39.00 13.04
N GLN A 125 60.18 -39.65 14.01
CA GLN A 125 58.75 -39.89 13.95
C GLN A 125 57.96 -38.63 14.32
N THR A 126 56.79 -38.49 13.70
CA THR A 126 55.78 -37.49 14.04
C THR A 126 54.50 -38.18 14.53
N GLN A 127 53.89 -37.65 15.57
CA GLN A 127 52.55 -38.02 16.04
C GLN A 127 51.70 -36.76 16.16
N VAL A 128 50.40 -36.89 15.87
CA VAL A 128 49.42 -35.80 15.96
C VAL A 128 48.29 -36.21 16.89
N LYS A 129 47.85 -35.27 17.73
CA LYS A 129 46.68 -35.39 18.58
C LYS A 129 45.75 -34.22 18.31
N THR A 130 44.50 -34.49 17.97
CA THR A 130 43.46 -33.46 17.77
C THR A 130 42.61 -33.39 19.02
N ILE A 131 42.52 -32.20 19.62
CA ILE A 131 41.78 -31.97 20.87
C ILE A 131 40.68 -30.96 20.60
N ASN A 132 39.49 -31.25 21.12
CA ASN A 132 38.33 -30.37 21.04
C ASN A 132 38.44 -29.22 22.06
N LEU A 133 38.24 -27.99 21.60
CA LEU A 133 38.24 -26.77 22.39
C LEU A 133 36.84 -26.16 22.63
N SER A 134 35.77 -26.81 22.17
CA SER A 134 34.38 -26.38 22.38
C SER A 134 34.09 -26.01 23.83
N GLY A 135 33.46 -24.85 24.02
CA GLY A 135 33.04 -24.35 25.32
C GLY A 135 34.17 -23.84 26.23
N LYS A 136 35.40 -23.73 25.72
CA LYS A 136 36.55 -23.22 26.49
C LYS A 136 36.74 -21.72 26.29
N HIS A 137 37.29 -21.09 27.32
CA HIS A 137 37.83 -19.74 27.25
C HIS A 137 39.31 -19.87 26.88
N VAL A 138 39.74 -19.24 25.79
CA VAL A 138 41.13 -19.28 25.34
C VAL A 138 41.74 -17.90 25.43
N GLU A 139 42.87 -17.79 26.13
CA GLU A 139 43.64 -16.55 26.24
C GLU A 139 44.71 -16.46 25.15
N GLY A 140 45.04 -15.24 24.72
CA GLY A 140 46.18 -14.98 23.84
C GLY A 140 47.54 -15.23 24.52
N THR A 141 47.57 -15.29 25.85
CA THR A 141 48.74 -15.72 26.62
C THR A 141 48.50 -17.08 27.22
N LEU A 142 49.26 -18.07 26.76
CA LEU A 142 49.15 -19.46 27.19
C LEU A 142 50.43 -19.90 27.91
N THR A 143 50.33 -21.01 28.62
CA THR A 143 51.45 -21.69 29.27
C THR A 143 51.48 -23.15 28.84
N ALA A 144 52.61 -23.59 28.29
CA ALA A 144 52.87 -24.99 27.97
C ALA A 144 53.84 -25.63 28.97
N GLN A 145 53.54 -26.89 29.30
CA GLN A 145 54.33 -27.67 30.24
C GLN A 145 54.41 -29.14 29.79
N ILE A 146 55.60 -29.71 29.87
CA ILE A 146 55.81 -31.16 29.84
C ILE A 146 55.73 -31.66 31.27
N LEU A 147 54.65 -32.37 31.59
CA LEU A 147 54.40 -32.89 32.93
C LEU A 147 55.20 -34.15 33.25
N ASP A 148 55.56 -34.91 32.21
CA ASP A 148 56.35 -36.12 32.31
C ASP A 148 56.95 -36.41 30.92
N LEU A 149 58.25 -36.67 30.85
CA LEU A 149 58.93 -37.13 29.64
C LEU A 149 59.93 -38.20 30.00
N ASN A 150 59.75 -39.38 29.40
CA ASN A 150 60.58 -40.54 29.59
C ASN A 150 61.26 -40.95 28.29
N SER A 151 62.55 -41.25 28.37
CA SER A 151 63.32 -41.90 27.32
C SER A 151 64.25 -42.94 27.94
N PRO A 152 64.35 -44.17 27.40
CA PRO A 152 65.30 -45.17 27.87
C PRO A 152 66.77 -44.80 27.57
N GLY A 153 67.02 -43.69 26.86
CA GLY A 153 68.35 -43.31 26.40
C GLY A 153 68.85 -44.21 25.27
N GLY A 154 70.16 -44.20 25.05
CA GLY A 154 70.80 -45.02 24.01
C GLY A 154 72.20 -44.52 23.63
N ASN A 155 72.99 -45.39 22.99
CA ASN A 155 74.28 -45.01 22.42
C ASN A 155 74.10 -44.47 21.01
N VAL A 156 74.23 -43.15 20.86
CA VAL A 156 73.82 -42.43 19.64
C VAL A 156 74.78 -41.28 19.35
N LEU A 157 74.75 -40.77 18.11
CA LEU A 157 75.42 -39.51 17.80
C LEU A 157 74.65 -38.38 18.48
N ILE A 158 75.32 -37.68 19.39
CA ILE A 158 74.69 -36.58 20.14
C ILE A 158 74.82 -35.30 19.34
N ASP A 159 73.69 -34.68 19.04
CA ASP A 159 73.58 -33.31 18.56
C ASP A 159 72.62 -32.56 19.49
N THR A 160 73.16 -31.63 20.28
CA THR A 160 72.39 -30.88 21.28
C THR A 160 71.40 -29.91 20.66
N SER A 161 71.47 -29.65 19.35
CA SER A 161 70.50 -28.86 18.61
C SER A 161 69.26 -29.65 18.17
N ASN A 162 69.33 -30.99 18.16
CA ASN A 162 68.18 -31.83 17.88
C ASN A 162 67.07 -31.54 18.89
N SER A 163 65.83 -31.42 18.41
CA SER A 163 64.72 -30.91 19.20
C SER A 163 63.48 -31.80 19.16
N LEU A 164 62.70 -31.74 20.23
CA LEU A 164 61.28 -32.08 20.17
C LEU A 164 60.56 -30.87 19.61
N ILE A 165 60.05 -30.98 18.38
CA ILE A 165 59.28 -29.91 17.75
C ILE A 165 57.82 -30.15 18.08
N ILE A 166 57.25 -29.29 18.92
CA ILE A 166 55.83 -29.27 19.25
C ILE A 166 55.18 -28.19 18.40
N THR A 167 54.29 -28.57 17.50
CA THR A 167 53.49 -27.64 16.70
C THR A 167 52.05 -27.70 17.17
N MET A 168 51.52 -26.56 17.60
CA MET A 168 50.14 -26.36 18.01
C MET A 168 49.40 -25.64 16.90
N THR A 169 48.41 -26.29 16.29
CA THR A 169 47.59 -25.64 15.25
C THR A 169 46.14 -25.58 15.71
N ALA A 170 45.65 -24.38 16.00
CA ALA A 170 44.25 -24.14 16.26
C ALA A 170 43.51 -23.88 14.94
N HIS A 171 42.39 -24.58 14.72
CA HIS A 171 41.62 -24.47 13.48
C HIS A 171 40.12 -24.69 13.73
N ASP A 172 39.31 -24.31 12.73
CA ASP A 172 37.84 -24.38 12.76
C ASP A 172 37.25 -23.68 14.00
N LEU A 173 37.87 -22.56 14.39
CA LEU A 173 37.50 -21.81 15.59
C LEU A 173 36.24 -20.98 15.34
N VAL A 174 35.14 -21.36 15.97
CA VAL A 174 33.89 -20.61 16.02
C VAL A 174 33.72 -20.03 17.42
N VAL A 175 33.48 -18.73 17.53
CA VAL A 175 33.43 -18.02 18.81
C VAL A 175 32.04 -17.50 19.14
N ASN A 176 31.70 -17.50 20.43
CA ASN A 176 30.58 -16.73 20.96
C ASN A 176 30.95 -15.26 21.13
N THR A 177 32.17 -15.00 21.62
CA THR A 177 32.75 -13.65 21.71
C THR A 177 34.27 -13.77 21.63
N ALA A 178 34.93 -12.81 20.98
CA ALA A 178 36.39 -12.76 20.97
C ALA A 178 36.88 -11.33 20.82
N THR A 179 38.04 -11.06 21.42
CA THR A 179 38.87 -9.89 21.09
C THR A 179 40.01 -10.36 20.21
N ALA A 180 39.84 -10.25 18.89
CA ALA A 180 40.71 -10.88 17.90
C ALA A 180 40.81 -10.06 16.61
N VAL A 181 41.75 -10.45 15.74
CA VAL A 181 41.77 -10.01 14.35
C VAL A 181 40.84 -10.93 13.55
N PHE A 182 39.66 -10.44 13.21
CA PHE A 182 38.70 -11.23 12.43
C PHE A 182 39.09 -11.29 10.94
N PRO A 183 38.98 -12.46 10.28
CA PRO A 183 39.10 -12.57 8.84
C PRO A 183 37.85 -12.00 8.15
N ALA A 184 37.96 -11.74 6.84
CA ALA A 184 36.81 -11.35 6.04
C ALA A 184 35.76 -12.46 6.01
N GLN A 185 34.52 -12.15 6.35
CA GLN A 185 33.43 -13.15 6.44
C GLN A 185 32.04 -12.50 6.47
N ASN A 186 31.02 -13.27 6.08
CA ASN A 186 29.62 -12.96 6.35
C ASN A 186 29.32 -13.30 7.82
N ILE A 187 28.88 -12.29 8.57
CA ILE A 187 28.52 -12.43 9.98
C ILE A 187 27.00 -12.55 10.16
N ILE A 188 26.23 -12.05 9.19
CA ILE A 188 24.77 -12.18 9.08
C ILE A 188 24.45 -12.54 7.63
N GLU A 189 23.60 -13.55 7.43
CA GLU A 189 23.00 -13.89 6.15
C GLU A 189 21.62 -14.51 6.43
N GLN A 190 20.56 -13.73 6.22
CA GLN A 190 19.23 -14.14 6.67
C GLN A 190 18.10 -13.52 5.85
N ASP A 191 17.10 -14.34 5.55
CA ASP A 191 15.79 -13.88 5.12
C ASP A 191 14.90 -13.56 6.32
N GLN A 192 14.20 -12.43 6.27
CA GLN A 192 13.23 -12.02 7.27
C GLN A 192 11.87 -11.82 6.62
N GLN A 193 10.89 -12.60 7.06
CA GLN A 193 9.50 -12.41 6.69
C GLN A 193 8.83 -11.36 7.57
N ASN A 194 7.97 -10.57 6.95
CA ASN A 194 7.30 -9.43 7.52
C ASN A 194 5.83 -9.50 7.13
N LYS A 195 4.96 -9.71 8.12
CA LYS A 195 3.51 -9.80 7.91
C LYS A 195 2.85 -8.46 8.19
N TYR A 196 2.14 -7.97 7.18
CA TYR A 196 1.39 -6.74 7.22
C TYR A 196 0.02 -6.95 7.84
N ASN A 197 -0.42 -6.02 8.69
CA ASN A 197 -1.70 -6.12 9.38
C ASN A 197 -2.72 -5.19 8.72
N LEU A 198 -3.62 -5.77 7.94
CA LEU A 198 -4.69 -5.04 7.26
C LEU A 198 -5.95 -4.97 8.13
N SER A 199 -6.65 -3.85 8.07
CA SER A 199 -7.98 -3.71 8.65
C SER A 199 -9.03 -4.53 7.89
N GLY A 200 -10.13 -4.88 8.56
CA GLY A 200 -11.29 -5.54 7.91
C GLY A 200 -11.07 -7.01 7.56
N GLY A 201 -9.98 -7.62 8.02
CA GLY A 201 -9.65 -9.03 7.74
C GLY A 201 -9.20 -9.28 6.30
N ALA A 202 -8.66 -8.27 5.62
CA ALA A 202 -8.11 -8.42 4.29
C ALA A 202 -6.82 -9.25 4.30
N GLU A 203 -6.66 -10.10 3.29
CA GLU A 203 -5.55 -11.04 3.10
C GLU A 203 -5.11 -10.96 1.63
N LEU A 204 -4.11 -10.13 1.36
CA LEU A 204 -3.61 -9.81 0.03
C LEU A 204 -2.47 -10.77 -0.40
N ASN A 205 -2.46 -11.05 -1.70
CA ASN A 205 -1.42 -11.81 -2.40
C ASN A 205 -0.55 -10.91 -3.27
N GLU A 206 -1.15 -9.88 -3.89
CA GLU A 206 -0.46 -8.92 -4.75
C GLU A 206 -0.90 -7.50 -4.38
N LEU A 207 0.08 -6.58 -4.36
CA LEU A 207 -0.14 -5.15 -4.20
C LEU A 207 0.75 -4.40 -5.19
N ARG A 208 0.16 -3.70 -6.15
CA ARG A 208 0.86 -2.74 -7.01
C ARG A 208 0.69 -1.35 -6.44
N ILE A 209 1.79 -0.63 -6.33
CA ILE A 209 1.83 0.66 -5.64
C ILE A 209 1.82 1.79 -6.67
N LYS A 210 0.82 2.66 -6.58
CA LYS A 210 0.73 3.89 -7.38
C LYS A 210 1.71 4.95 -6.87
N SER A 211 1.78 5.08 -5.55
CA SER A 211 2.70 5.98 -4.84
C SER A 211 2.91 5.51 -3.40
N GLY A 212 4.06 5.84 -2.82
CA GLY A 212 4.39 5.52 -1.44
C GLY A 212 5.88 5.34 -1.26
N THR A 213 6.34 5.20 -0.02
CA THR A 213 7.77 5.20 0.29
C THR A 213 8.13 4.09 1.26
N LEU A 214 9.28 3.44 1.06
CA LEU A 214 9.92 2.59 2.05
C LEU A 214 11.04 3.36 2.73
N LEU A 215 10.92 3.57 4.05
CA LEU A 215 11.98 4.09 4.90
C LEU A 215 12.68 2.93 5.59
N MET A 216 14.00 2.95 5.57
CA MET A 216 14.84 1.97 6.26
C MET A 216 15.74 2.72 7.25
N ASN A 217 15.52 2.51 8.54
CA ASN A 217 16.41 2.98 9.61
C ASN A 217 17.12 1.77 10.23
N LEU A 218 18.41 1.66 9.96
CA LEU A 218 19.26 0.60 10.46
C LEU A 218 20.12 1.09 11.62
N LYS A 219 20.32 0.21 12.61
CA LYS A 219 21.25 0.38 13.74
C LYS A 219 22.13 -0.85 13.89
N SER A 220 23.43 -0.67 14.05
CA SER A 220 24.40 -1.76 14.29
C SER A 220 25.13 -1.56 15.60
N THR A 221 25.37 -2.63 16.36
CA THR A 221 26.24 -2.64 17.56
C THR A 221 27.66 -3.12 17.28
N ILE A 222 27.95 -3.55 16.05
CA ILE A 222 29.22 -4.18 15.67
C ILE A 222 30.35 -3.14 15.73
N GLN A 223 31.38 -3.40 16.53
CA GLN A 223 32.52 -2.48 16.75
C GLN A 223 33.55 -2.46 15.60
N GLN A 224 33.12 -2.86 14.40
CA GLN A 224 33.91 -2.89 13.19
C GLN A 224 33.06 -2.40 12.01
N GLN A 225 33.71 -1.73 11.05
CA GLN A 225 33.03 -1.37 9.81
C GLN A 225 32.50 -2.64 9.14
N SER A 226 31.21 -2.62 8.81
CA SER A 226 30.53 -3.75 8.20
C SER A 226 30.00 -3.34 6.83
N HIS A 227 30.12 -4.19 5.84
CA HIS A 227 29.50 -4.02 4.53
C HIS A 227 28.12 -4.68 4.53
N LEU A 228 27.09 -3.90 4.22
CA LEU A 228 25.70 -4.31 4.24
C LEU A 228 25.18 -4.46 2.81
N GLU A 229 24.61 -5.61 2.50
CA GLU A 229 23.79 -5.84 1.32
C GLU A 229 22.36 -6.17 1.76
N PHE A 230 21.44 -5.24 1.47
CA PHE A 230 20.01 -5.44 1.71
C PHE A 230 19.29 -5.57 0.38
N SER A 231 18.31 -6.47 0.32
CA SER A 231 17.35 -6.52 -0.77
C SER A 231 15.94 -6.82 -0.28
N LEU A 232 14.95 -6.40 -1.08
CA LEU A 232 13.53 -6.70 -0.89
C LEU A 232 13.03 -7.49 -2.12
N PRO A 233 13.28 -8.81 -2.19
CA PRO A 233 12.94 -9.61 -3.38
C PRO A 233 11.43 -9.71 -3.65
N SER A 234 10.60 -9.55 -2.62
CA SER A 234 9.15 -9.50 -2.75
C SER A 234 8.64 -8.29 -3.53
N ALA A 235 9.43 -7.22 -3.70
CA ALA A 235 9.03 -6.01 -4.40
C ALA A 235 9.82 -5.86 -5.71
N THR A 236 9.13 -5.84 -6.84
CA THR A 236 9.76 -5.70 -8.17
C THR A 236 9.17 -4.55 -8.97
N ASP A 237 10.00 -3.85 -9.73
CA ASP A 237 9.55 -2.85 -10.69
C ASP A 237 8.92 -3.50 -11.94
N MET A 238 8.44 -2.68 -12.88
CA MET A 238 7.87 -3.15 -14.14
C MET A 238 8.83 -3.96 -15.04
N PHE A 239 10.13 -3.93 -14.77
CA PHE A 239 11.17 -4.67 -15.48
C PHE A 239 11.61 -5.93 -14.72
N GLY A 240 11.07 -6.17 -13.52
CA GLY A 240 11.41 -7.31 -12.66
C GLY A 240 12.59 -7.08 -11.72
N ASN A 241 13.10 -5.85 -11.59
CA ASN A 241 14.21 -5.55 -10.68
C ASN A 241 13.71 -5.33 -9.26
N SER A 242 14.40 -5.92 -8.27
CA SER A 242 14.10 -5.71 -6.86
C SER A 242 14.80 -4.48 -6.29
N ILE A 243 14.26 -3.96 -5.19
CA ILE A 243 14.95 -2.95 -4.40
C ILE A 243 16.17 -3.61 -3.75
N SER A 244 17.33 -3.02 -3.96
CA SER A 244 18.58 -3.45 -3.34
C SER A 244 19.45 -2.25 -2.97
N VAL A 245 20.28 -2.42 -1.94
CA VAL A 245 21.23 -1.41 -1.47
C VAL A 245 22.47 -2.10 -0.94
N SER A 246 23.63 -1.56 -1.27
CA SER A 246 24.95 -2.03 -0.83
C SER A 246 25.70 -0.83 -0.28
N GLU A 247 25.99 -0.83 1.02
CA GLU A 247 26.53 0.32 1.75
C GLU A 247 27.43 -0.11 2.90
N ASP A 248 28.40 0.73 3.24
CA ASP A 248 29.25 0.54 4.40
C ASP A 248 28.63 1.20 5.64
N ILE A 249 28.57 0.44 6.73
CA ILE A 249 28.14 0.92 8.05
C ILE A 249 29.41 1.13 8.89
N PRO A 250 29.62 2.34 9.45
CA PRO A 250 30.79 2.60 10.30
C PRO A 250 30.73 1.77 11.58
N ALA A 251 31.90 1.49 12.15
CA ALA A 251 32.01 0.80 13.44
C ALA A 251 31.20 1.51 14.54
N ALA A 252 30.46 0.73 15.32
CA ALA A 252 29.75 1.25 16.49
C ALA A 252 30.76 1.66 17.59
N PRO A 253 30.49 2.75 18.33
CA PRO A 253 31.27 3.06 19.53
C PRO A 253 31.02 2.01 20.62
N VAL A 254 31.98 1.83 21.53
CA VAL A 254 31.86 0.88 22.65
C VAL A 254 30.57 1.13 23.45
N GLY A 255 29.69 0.13 23.48
CA GLY A 255 28.39 0.20 24.17
C GLY A 255 27.33 1.10 23.50
N GLY A 256 27.53 1.50 22.25
CA GLY A 256 26.57 2.29 21.48
C GLY A 256 26.22 1.67 20.13
N THR A 257 25.63 2.47 19.24
CA THR A 257 25.22 2.05 17.89
C THR A 257 25.75 3.00 16.82
N SER A 258 25.92 2.48 15.61
CA SER A 258 25.99 3.28 14.38
C SER A 258 24.67 3.18 13.60
N ASP A 259 24.31 4.24 12.88
CA ASP A 259 23.02 4.34 12.18
C ASP A 259 23.20 4.54 10.68
N LEU A 260 22.29 3.97 9.88
CA LEU A 260 22.16 4.21 8.44
C LEU A 260 20.68 4.41 8.08
N ASN A 261 20.38 5.48 7.34
CA ASN A 261 19.03 5.79 6.88
C ASN A 261 18.96 5.75 5.36
N LYS A 262 17.95 5.06 4.82
CA LYS A 262 17.65 5.03 3.38
C LYS A 262 16.16 5.22 3.14
N THR A 263 15.86 5.75 1.97
CA THR A 263 14.50 6.02 1.50
C THR A 263 14.40 5.53 0.07
N PHE A 264 13.37 4.74 -0.22
CA PHE A 264 13.09 4.21 -1.55
C PHE A 264 11.68 4.63 -1.98
N ASP A 265 11.56 5.21 -3.17
CA ASP A 265 10.28 5.42 -3.82
C ASP A 265 9.72 4.07 -4.29
N LEU A 266 8.46 3.80 -3.98
CA LEU A 266 7.78 2.56 -4.32
C LEU A 266 6.81 2.71 -5.50
N ALA A 267 6.72 3.90 -6.12
CA ALA A 267 5.87 4.10 -7.28
C ALA A 267 6.20 3.11 -8.41
N GLY A 268 5.18 2.37 -8.88
CA GLY A 268 5.31 1.36 -9.94
C GLY A 268 5.86 0.01 -9.49
N TYR A 269 6.15 -0.20 -8.20
CA TYR A 269 6.53 -1.50 -7.68
C TYR A 269 5.31 -2.41 -7.45
N SER A 270 5.47 -3.70 -7.77
CA SER A 270 4.55 -4.77 -7.39
C SER A 270 5.15 -5.60 -6.26
N PHE A 271 4.38 -5.75 -5.19
CA PHE A 271 4.69 -6.56 -4.03
C PHE A 271 3.99 -7.91 -4.13
N ASN A 272 4.78 -8.98 -4.08
CA ASN A 272 4.31 -10.32 -3.77
C ASN A 272 4.18 -10.47 -2.25
N LEU A 273 2.95 -10.71 -1.79
CA LEU A 273 2.58 -10.79 -0.38
C LEU A 273 2.32 -12.25 0.08
N THR A 274 2.91 -13.23 -0.61
CA THR A 274 2.71 -14.67 -0.34
C THR A 274 3.82 -15.33 0.50
N GLY A 275 4.76 -14.53 1.00
CA GLY A 275 5.90 -14.99 1.79
C GLY A 275 6.90 -15.83 0.98
N LEU A 276 7.86 -16.45 1.66
CA LEU A 276 8.85 -17.34 1.01
C LEU A 276 8.24 -18.66 0.54
N SER A 277 7.19 -19.15 1.23
CA SER A 277 6.55 -20.42 0.89
C SER A 277 5.57 -20.32 -0.28
N GLY A 278 5.15 -19.10 -0.65
CA GLY A 278 4.11 -18.86 -1.65
C GLY A 278 2.69 -19.18 -1.17
N THR A 279 2.49 -19.41 0.13
CA THR A 279 1.22 -19.84 0.72
C THR A 279 0.71 -18.92 1.82
N GLU A 280 1.47 -17.88 2.15
CA GLU A 280 1.05 -16.89 3.15
C GLU A 280 0.24 -15.77 2.50
N HIS A 281 -0.26 -14.86 3.32
CA HIS A 281 -1.00 -13.68 2.89
C HIS A 281 -0.53 -12.48 3.71
N ASN A 282 -0.49 -11.32 3.07
CA ASN A 282 0.08 -10.09 3.63
C ASN A 282 1.56 -10.21 4.04
N THR A 283 2.30 -11.23 3.59
CA THR A 283 3.70 -11.44 3.97
C THR A 283 4.64 -11.11 2.83
N TYR A 284 5.56 -10.18 3.05
CA TYR A 284 6.71 -9.97 2.19
C TYR A 284 7.99 -10.40 2.93
N PHE A 285 9.10 -10.57 2.22
CA PHE A 285 10.38 -10.88 2.85
C PHE A 285 11.51 -10.01 2.32
N THR A 286 12.47 -9.79 3.20
CA THR A 286 13.73 -9.08 2.94
C THR A 286 14.89 -10.04 3.09
N HIS A 287 15.95 -9.83 2.34
CA HIS A 287 17.21 -10.56 2.49
C HIS A 287 18.31 -9.60 2.94
N LEU A 288 19.06 -9.99 3.97
CA LEU A 288 20.14 -9.21 4.54
C LEU A 288 21.42 -10.03 4.59
N VAL A 289 22.50 -9.47 4.03
CA VAL A 289 23.87 -9.91 4.26
C VAL A 289 24.63 -8.78 4.95
N ALA A 290 25.26 -9.09 6.08
CA ALA A 290 26.26 -8.21 6.68
C ALA A 290 27.60 -8.95 6.73
N SER A 291 28.64 -8.32 6.21
CA SER A 291 29.99 -8.86 6.19
C SER A 291 30.97 -7.88 6.83
N ILE A 292 32.09 -8.40 7.30
CA ILE A 292 33.22 -7.62 7.81
C ILE A 292 34.46 -7.95 6.98
N ASP A 293 35.33 -6.97 6.80
CA ASP A 293 36.65 -7.16 6.19
C ASP A 293 37.74 -7.19 7.26
N SER A 294 38.85 -7.90 7.03
CA SER A 294 39.94 -7.90 8.00
C SER A 294 40.65 -6.54 8.05
N THR A 295 40.66 -5.92 9.24
CA THR A 295 41.34 -4.64 9.47
C THR A 295 42.78 -4.80 9.98
N GLY A 296 43.18 -6.01 10.35
CA GLY A 296 44.42 -6.28 11.08
C GLY A 296 44.43 -5.76 12.53
N ALA A 297 43.36 -5.10 12.97
CA ALA A 297 43.23 -4.59 14.33
C ALA A 297 42.49 -5.59 15.23
N LEU A 298 42.84 -5.61 16.51
CA LEU A 298 42.10 -6.35 17.52
C LEU A 298 40.80 -5.60 17.83
N VAL A 299 39.68 -6.26 17.59
CA VAL A 299 38.33 -5.75 17.92
C VAL A 299 37.56 -6.80 18.69
N THR A 300 36.62 -6.35 19.52
CA THR A 300 35.72 -7.22 20.27
C THR A 300 34.41 -7.36 19.51
N ILE A 301 34.07 -8.58 19.10
CA ILE A 301 32.79 -8.91 18.46
C ILE A 301 32.17 -10.10 19.20
N SER A 302 30.86 -10.01 19.44
CA SER A 302 30.08 -11.03 20.13
C SER A 302 28.90 -11.47 19.27
N LYS A 303 28.43 -12.71 19.44
CA LYS A 303 27.14 -13.17 18.90
C LYS A 303 25.94 -12.45 19.51
N GLU A 304 26.14 -11.75 20.62
CA GLU A 304 25.15 -10.83 21.20
C GLU A 304 25.02 -9.51 20.41
N ASP A 305 26.00 -9.19 19.55
CA ASP A 305 25.87 -8.06 18.64
C ASP A 305 24.72 -8.29 17.66
N SER A 306 24.15 -7.19 17.18
CA SER A 306 23.03 -7.24 16.25
C SER A 306 22.97 -6.06 15.31
N VAL A 307 22.30 -6.30 14.19
CA VAL A 307 21.81 -5.27 13.29
C VAL A 307 20.29 -5.21 13.45
N ILE A 308 19.77 -4.06 13.86
CA ILE A 308 18.34 -3.80 14.02
C ILE A 308 17.90 -2.90 12.87
N ILE A 309 16.89 -3.31 12.11
CA ILE A 309 16.35 -2.55 10.99
C ILE A 309 14.88 -2.26 11.23
N ASN A 310 14.51 -0.99 11.20
CA ASN A 310 13.13 -0.53 11.16
C ASN A 310 12.74 -0.24 9.72
N TYR A 311 11.79 -1.00 9.19
CA TYR A 311 11.19 -0.81 7.88
C TYR A 311 9.86 -0.08 8.05
N THR A 312 9.71 1.10 7.47
CA THR A 312 8.44 1.82 7.46
C THR A 312 7.92 1.93 6.03
N LEU A 313 6.78 1.29 5.77
CA LEU A 313 5.97 1.57 4.60
C LEU A 313 5.09 2.78 4.93
N GLN A 314 5.27 3.86 4.19
CA GLN A 314 4.62 5.15 4.45
C GLN A 314 3.83 5.63 3.22
N ASP A 315 2.63 6.13 3.47
CA ASP A 315 1.73 6.75 2.48
C ASP A 315 1.48 5.85 1.26
N ILE A 316 1.29 4.55 1.48
CA ILE A 316 1.07 3.58 0.40
C ILE A 316 -0.31 3.78 -0.21
N VAL A 317 -0.34 4.13 -1.49
CA VAL A 317 -1.55 4.21 -2.31
C VAL A 317 -1.52 3.07 -3.33
N PRO A 318 -2.47 2.11 -3.24
CA PRO A 318 -2.56 1.03 -4.22
C PRO A 318 -2.99 1.52 -5.60
N GLU A 319 -2.35 0.99 -6.64
CA GLU A 319 -2.85 1.00 -8.03
C GLU A 319 -3.74 -0.22 -8.29
N TYR A 320 -3.31 -1.38 -7.80
CA TYR A 320 -4.01 -2.65 -7.92
C TYR A 320 -3.77 -3.50 -6.69
N VAL A 321 -4.79 -4.23 -6.25
CA VAL A 321 -4.67 -5.25 -5.21
C VAL A 321 -5.33 -6.54 -5.67
N GLN A 322 -4.76 -7.67 -5.26
CA GLN A 322 -5.35 -8.99 -5.42
C GLN A 322 -5.26 -9.77 -4.11
N GLY A 323 -6.32 -10.47 -3.74
CA GLY A 323 -6.38 -11.29 -2.54
C GLY A 323 -7.80 -11.50 -2.08
N TYR A 324 -8.00 -11.62 -0.78
CA TYR A 324 -9.31 -11.49 -0.13
C TYR A 324 -9.40 -10.07 0.45
N LEU A 325 -10.35 -9.25 0.00
CA LEU A 325 -10.43 -7.84 0.41
C LEU A 325 -11.13 -7.61 1.77
N GLY A 326 -11.40 -8.70 2.51
CA GLY A 326 -12.12 -8.65 3.77
C GLY A 326 -13.63 -8.45 3.60
N GLN A 327 -14.37 -8.46 4.71
CA GLN A 327 -15.80 -8.11 4.72
C GLN A 327 -15.99 -6.72 5.28
N GLN A 328 -16.75 -5.89 4.58
CA GLN A 328 -17.00 -4.52 5.01
C GLN A 328 -18.47 -4.15 4.81
N ILE A 329 -18.96 -3.24 5.64
CA ILE A 329 -20.28 -2.65 5.52
C ILE A 329 -20.08 -1.14 5.45
N ILE A 330 -20.59 -0.54 4.38
CA ILE A 330 -20.62 0.90 4.18
C ILE A 330 -22.06 1.34 4.43
N ASN A 331 -22.28 2.04 5.53
CA ASN A 331 -23.58 2.61 5.87
C ASN A 331 -23.70 4.00 5.24
N ILE A 332 -24.72 4.20 4.40
CA ILE A 332 -24.98 5.47 3.72
C ILE A 332 -26.34 6.00 4.16
N GLY A 333 -26.32 7.20 4.74
CA GLY A 333 -27.51 7.92 5.15
C GLY A 333 -27.96 7.67 6.59
N PRO A 334 -29.09 8.27 7.01
CA PRO A 334 -30.02 9.06 6.19
C PRO A 334 -29.34 10.32 5.62
N SER A 335 -29.44 10.50 4.31
CA SER A 335 -28.84 11.63 3.58
C SER A 335 -29.81 12.17 2.54
N GLN A 336 -29.49 13.32 1.95
CA GLN A 336 -30.29 13.96 0.92
C GLN A 336 -29.43 14.47 -0.23
N THR A 337 -29.94 14.37 -1.45
CA THR A 337 -29.30 14.90 -2.65
C THR A 337 -30.27 15.79 -3.44
N PRO A 338 -29.82 16.91 -4.03
CA PRO A 338 -30.64 17.73 -4.91
C PRO A 338 -31.15 16.94 -6.13
N PHE A 339 -32.37 17.24 -6.56
CA PHE A 339 -32.99 16.70 -7.76
C PHE A 339 -33.41 17.84 -8.70
N GLU A 340 -32.64 18.03 -9.77
CA GLU A 340 -32.81 19.16 -10.69
C GLU A 340 -33.79 18.88 -11.83
N GLY A 341 -34.33 17.66 -11.93
CA GLY A 341 -35.15 17.21 -13.07
C GLY A 341 -36.43 18.02 -13.27
N PHE A 342 -36.95 18.64 -12.22
CA PHE A 342 -38.19 19.45 -12.26
C PHE A 342 -37.99 20.91 -11.86
N LYS A 343 -36.74 21.41 -11.79
CA LYS A 343 -36.42 22.76 -11.27
C LYS A 343 -37.16 23.92 -11.98
N ASN A 344 -37.55 23.73 -13.24
CA ASN A 344 -38.27 24.74 -14.02
C ASN A 344 -39.78 24.73 -13.73
N ILE A 345 -40.30 23.75 -12.99
CA ILE A 345 -41.70 23.69 -12.56
C ILE A 345 -41.79 24.36 -11.19
N VAL A 346 -42.49 25.48 -11.11
CA VAL A 346 -42.53 26.33 -9.91
C VAL A 346 -43.84 26.21 -9.12
N SER A 347 -44.91 25.69 -9.73
CA SER A 347 -46.19 25.41 -9.08
C SER A 347 -47.10 24.55 -9.95
N GLY A 348 -48.24 24.13 -9.39
CA GLY A 348 -49.25 23.31 -10.07
C GLY A 348 -49.05 21.83 -9.81
N SER A 349 -49.81 21.00 -10.53
CA SER A 349 -49.67 19.54 -10.43
C SER A 349 -49.55 18.88 -11.81
N LEU A 350 -48.79 17.80 -11.82
CA LEU A 350 -48.57 16.93 -12.97
C LEU A 350 -49.08 15.54 -12.59
N GLY A 351 -50.09 15.04 -13.28
CA GLY A 351 -50.56 13.66 -13.18
C GLY A 351 -50.02 12.85 -14.35
N LEU A 352 -49.24 11.82 -14.11
CA LEU A 352 -48.59 11.01 -15.12
C LEU A 352 -49.36 9.70 -15.35
N GLU A 353 -49.51 9.29 -16.60
CA GLU A 353 -50.11 7.98 -16.91
C GLU A 353 -49.24 6.84 -16.33
N GLN A 354 -47.91 6.99 -16.50
CA GLN A 354 -46.90 6.10 -15.93
C GLN A 354 -45.55 6.83 -15.88
N ALA A 355 -44.72 6.45 -14.92
CA ALA A 355 -43.30 6.73 -14.91
C ALA A 355 -42.54 5.41 -14.70
N ASP A 356 -41.55 5.15 -15.55
CA ASP A 356 -40.71 3.97 -15.45
C ASP A 356 -39.32 4.39 -15.00
N VAL A 357 -38.75 3.62 -14.08
CA VAL A 357 -37.38 3.80 -13.60
C VAL A 357 -36.61 2.51 -13.64
N SER A 358 -35.35 2.60 -13.99
CA SER A 358 -34.41 1.51 -13.76
C SER A 358 -33.33 1.95 -12.77
N LEU A 359 -33.15 1.18 -11.71
CA LEU A 359 -31.99 1.27 -10.83
C LEU A 359 -30.87 0.40 -11.43
N SER A 360 -29.82 1.03 -11.94
CA SER A 360 -28.66 0.35 -12.51
C SER A 360 -27.47 0.45 -11.57
N ILE A 361 -26.98 -0.72 -11.14
CA ILE A 361 -25.77 -0.83 -10.32
C ILE A 361 -24.66 -1.39 -11.21
N VAL A 362 -23.53 -0.68 -11.24
CA VAL A 362 -22.32 -1.07 -11.95
C VAL A 362 -21.23 -1.33 -10.92
N ASN A 363 -20.71 -2.56 -10.88
CA ASN A 363 -19.62 -2.93 -9.99
C ASN A 363 -18.34 -3.16 -10.80
N ALA A 364 -17.36 -2.27 -10.61
CA ALA A 364 -16.03 -2.37 -11.22
C ALA A 364 -14.99 -3.00 -10.28
N ILE A 365 -15.40 -3.55 -9.14
CA ILE A 365 -14.55 -4.24 -8.17
C ILE A 365 -14.72 -5.76 -8.36
N GLY A 366 -13.63 -6.52 -8.28
CA GLY A 366 -13.60 -7.98 -8.35
C GLY A 366 -14.18 -8.70 -7.14
N VAL A 367 -15.08 -8.03 -6.40
CA VAL A 367 -15.68 -8.52 -5.16
C VAL A 367 -17.18 -8.59 -5.33
N SER A 368 -17.78 -9.68 -4.84
CA SER A 368 -19.24 -9.77 -4.73
C SER A 368 -19.75 -8.74 -3.73
N GLY A 369 -20.79 -8.01 -4.11
CA GLY A 369 -21.43 -6.99 -3.29
C GLY A 369 -22.86 -7.38 -2.91
N ARG A 370 -23.42 -6.66 -1.95
CA ARG A 370 -24.86 -6.66 -1.68
C ARG A 370 -25.29 -5.25 -1.28
N ILE A 371 -26.43 -4.79 -1.78
CA ILE A 371 -27.02 -3.52 -1.38
C ILE A 371 -28.37 -3.76 -0.69
N ASN A 372 -28.58 -3.10 0.44
CA ASN A 372 -29.89 -3.01 1.08
C ASN A 372 -30.35 -1.55 0.99
N ILE A 373 -31.45 -1.27 0.31
CA ILE A 373 -32.03 0.08 0.26
C ILE A 373 -33.16 0.15 1.29
N TYR A 374 -32.99 0.95 2.33
CA TYR A 374 -33.97 1.06 3.42
C TYR A 374 -35.01 2.13 3.15
N ASP A 375 -34.58 3.26 2.59
CA ASP A 375 -35.44 4.41 2.31
C ASP A 375 -35.03 5.11 1.02
N LEU A 376 -36.03 5.53 0.26
CA LEU A 376 -35.92 6.53 -0.79
C LEU A 376 -37.18 7.39 -0.75
N THR A 377 -37.04 8.67 -0.44
CA THR A 377 -38.16 9.59 -0.27
C THR A 377 -38.03 10.78 -1.22
N SER A 378 -39.09 11.03 -1.98
CA SER A 378 -39.26 12.22 -2.82
C SER A 378 -39.67 13.38 -1.93
N VAL A 379 -38.92 14.49 -1.95
CA VAL A 379 -39.20 15.68 -1.14
C VAL A 379 -39.39 16.89 -2.05
N ASN A 380 -40.52 17.57 -1.87
CA ASN A 380 -40.82 18.85 -2.50
C ASN A 380 -40.88 19.93 -1.41
N THR A 381 -39.83 20.72 -1.31
CA THR A 381 -39.65 21.77 -0.31
C THR A 381 -40.54 22.99 -0.56
N LEU A 382 -41.01 23.20 -1.79
CA LEU A 382 -41.95 24.28 -2.13
C LEU A 382 -43.35 24.00 -1.56
N THR A 383 -43.76 22.74 -1.52
CA THR A 383 -45.09 22.31 -1.03
C THR A 383 -45.05 21.65 0.35
N GLU A 384 -43.86 21.46 0.91
CA GLU A 384 -43.59 20.70 2.14
C GLU A 384 -44.08 19.24 2.10
N ASN A 385 -44.32 18.69 0.90
CA ASN A 385 -44.78 17.31 0.73
C ASN A 385 -43.60 16.35 0.60
N SER A 386 -43.72 15.19 1.24
CA SER A 386 -42.77 14.08 1.13
C SER A 386 -43.51 12.79 0.82
N VAL A 387 -43.02 12.05 -0.18
CA VAL A 387 -43.61 10.80 -0.64
C VAL A 387 -42.54 9.70 -0.57
N PRO A 388 -42.64 8.76 0.39
CA PRO A 388 -41.70 7.64 0.47
C PRO A 388 -41.96 6.63 -0.66
N LEU A 389 -40.89 6.03 -1.17
CA LEU A 389 -40.96 4.90 -2.07
C LEU A 389 -41.56 3.70 -1.32
N THR A 390 -42.59 3.12 -1.90
CA THR A 390 -43.00 1.75 -1.64
C THR A 390 -42.58 0.93 -2.83
N TRP A 391 -41.74 -0.08 -2.60
CA TRP A 391 -41.23 -0.97 -3.64
C TRP A 391 -41.11 -2.36 -3.06
N ASN A 392 -41.48 -3.39 -3.83
CA ASN A 392 -41.47 -4.78 -3.36
C ASN A 392 -40.09 -5.30 -2.96
N LEU A 393 -39.01 -4.69 -3.45
CA LEU A 393 -37.62 -5.00 -3.08
C LEU A 393 -37.00 -3.96 -2.13
N LEU A 394 -37.79 -3.03 -1.59
CA LEU A 394 -37.30 -2.15 -0.53
C LEU A 394 -36.99 -2.99 0.72
N SER A 395 -35.88 -2.69 1.38
CA SER A 395 -35.35 -3.43 2.53
C SER A 395 -35.08 -4.91 2.27
N THR A 396 -34.97 -5.34 1.00
CA THR A 396 -34.51 -6.69 0.65
C THR A 396 -33.04 -6.66 0.20
N PRO A 397 -32.26 -7.71 0.50
CA PRO A 397 -30.91 -7.84 -0.01
C PRO A 397 -30.85 -7.97 -1.53
N LEU A 398 -30.13 -7.07 -2.18
CA LEU A 398 -29.86 -7.08 -3.62
C LEU A 398 -28.41 -7.48 -3.85
N ASP A 399 -28.17 -8.72 -4.29
CA ASP A 399 -26.82 -9.21 -4.57
C ASP A 399 -26.26 -8.62 -5.88
N ILE A 400 -24.97 -8.27 -5.86
CA ILE A 400 -24.26 -7.64 -6.97
C ILE A 400 -23.07 -8.52 -7.34
N PRO A 401 -23.00 -9.05 -8.57
CA PRO A 401 -21.88 -9.89 -8.99
C PRO A 401 -20.54 -9.13 -8.97
N PRO A 402 -19.40 -9.81 -8.78
CA PRO A 402 -18.07 -9.21 -8.95
C PRO A 402 -17.79 -8.84 -10.41
N ALA A 403 -16.88 -7.90 -10.63
CA ALA A 403 -16.24 -7.69 -11.93
C ALA A 403 -15.37 -8.89 -12.33
N THR A 404 -15.08 -9.05 -13.62
CA THR A 404 -14.10 -10.02 -14.13
C THR A 404 -12.77 -9.32 -14.39
N ASP A 405 -11.65 -9.93 -13.99
CA ASP A 405 -10.31 -9.46 -14.34
C ASP A 405 -9.80 -10.18 -15.59
N ASN A 406 -9.09 -9.46 -16.45
CA ASN A 406 -8.42 -9.97 -17.64
C ASN A 406 -9.26 -10.86 -18.61
N PRO A 407 -10.05 -10.26 -19.54
CA PRO A 407 -10.19 -8.82 -19.76
C PRO A 407 -11.03 -8.18 -18.64
N PHE A 408 -10.66 -6.96 -18.26
CA PHE A 408 -11.42 -6.20 -17.28
C PHE A 408 -12.83 -5.91 -17.79
N LEU A 409 -13.84 -6.42 -17.08
CA LEU A 409 -15.25 -6.22 -17.39
C LEU A 409 -16.05 -5.95 -16.10
N PRO A 410 -16.68 -4.77 -15.94
CA PRO A 410 -17.54 -4.51 -14.80
C PRO A 410 -18.82 -5.35 -14.89
N SER A 411 -19.42 -5.64 -13.74
CA SER A 411 -20.73 -6.29 -13.68
C SER A 411 -21.85 -5.25 -13.68
N PHE A 412 -23.00 -5.63 -14.24
CA PHE A 412 -24.18 -4.78 -14.34
C PHE A 412 -25.38 -5.49 -13.73
N THR A 413 -26.12 -4.81 -12.86
CA THR A 413 -27.38 -5.28 -12.31
C THR A 413 -28.43 -4.19 -12.52
N ILE A 414 -29.58 -4.54 -13.08
CA ILE A 414 -30.66 -3.61 -13.39
C ILE A 414 -31.93 -4.08 -12.69
N PHE A 415 -32.57 -3.18 -11.94
CA PHE A 415 -33.86 -3.40 -11.33
C PHE A 415 -34.88 -2.42 -11.89
N ASP A 416 -35.91 -2.95 -12.53
CA ASP A 416 -37.01 -2.14 -13.05
C ASP A 416 -38.00 -1.79 -11.93
N ILE A 417 -38.30 -0.52 -11.80
CA ILE A 417 -39.19 0.08 -10.82
C ILE A 417 -40.31 0.78 -11.60
N ASN A 418 -41.53 0.26 -11.49
CA ASN A 418 -42.70 0.77 -12.22
C ASN A 418 -43.98 0.60 -11.38
N ASN A 419 -45.13 0.96 -11.95
CA ASN A 419 -46.42 0.93 -11.24
C ASN A 419 -46.92 -0.46 -10.86
N SER A 420 -46.32 -1.54 -11.39
CA SER A 420 -46.69 -2.91 -11.02
C SER A 420 -46.03 -3.38 -9.72
N ASN A 421 -44.90 -2.77 -9.34
CA ASN A 421 -44.09 -3.20 -8.20
C ASN A 421 -43.75 -2.07 -7.21
N SER A 422 -44.17 -0.83 -7.49
CA SER A 422 -43.89 0.35 -6.69
C SER A 422 -44.93 1.46 -6.84
N ASN A 423 -44.83 2.51 -6.00
CA ASN A 423 -45.56 3.77 -6.17
C ASN A 423 -44.74 4.84 -6.91
N PHE A 424 -43.75 4.47 -7.74
CA PHE A 424 -42.77 5.41 -8.27
C PHE A 424 -43.40 6.59 -9.05
N THR A 425 -44.50 6.38 -9.77
CA THR A 425 -45.22 7.49 -10.43
C THR A 425 -45.60 8.59 -9.43
N THR A 426 -46.11 8.25 -8.25
CA THR A 426 -46.46 9.24 -7.22
C THR A 426 -45.27 10.01 -6.66
N LEU A 427 -44.07 9.40 -6.67
CA LEU A 427 -42.84 10.08 -6.27
C LEU A 427 -42.44 11.16 -7.27
N VAL A 428 -42.67 10.92 -8.57
CA VAL A 428 -42.42 11.88 -9.64
C VAL A 428 -43.47 12.97 -9.67
N GLU A 429 -44.74 12.62 -9.47
CA GLU A 429 -45.87 13.57 -9.39
C GLU A 429 -45.76 14.52 -8.20
N ASN A 430 -45.01 14.15 -7.15
CA ASN A 430 -44.64 15.06 -6.07
C ASN A 430 -43.72 16.20 -6.52
N LEU A 431 -43.15 16.12 -7.74
CA LEU A 431 -42.23 17.11 -8.32
C LEU A 431 -41.08 17.46 -7.35
N PRO A 432 -40.28 16.47 -6.92
CA PRO A 432 -39.26 16.70 -5.92
C PRO A 432 -38.18 17.66 -6.41
N ASP A 433 -37.68 18.48 -5.50
CA ASP A 433 -36.41 19.18 -5.64
C ASP A 433 -35.27 18.46 -4.89
N GLN A 434 -35.60 17.45 -4.07
CA GLN A 434 -34.63 16.64 -3.32
C GLN A 434 -35.06 15.17 -3.22
N LEU A 435 -34.08 14.28 -3.15
CA LEU A 435 -34.26 12.87 -2.80
C LEU A 435 -33.56 12.58 -1.48
N GLN A 436 -34.30 12.04 -0.52
CA GLN A 436 -33.76 11.50 0.73
C GLN A 436 -33.56 10.00 0.60
N TYR A 437 -32.47 9.46 1.15
CA TYR A 437 -32.17 8.03 1.01
C TYR A 437 -31.36 7.48 2.18
N SER A 438 -31.49 6.18 2.39
CA SER A 438 -30.69 5.39 3.35
C SER A 438 -30.45 3.99 2.78
N LEU A 439 -29.20 3.56 2.72
CA LEU A 439 -28.80 2.25 2.19
C LEU A 439 -27.51 1.74 2.81
N ASP A 440 -27.34 0.42 2.81
CA ASP A 440 -26.09 -0.24 3.16
C ASP A 440 -25.49 -0.93 1.93
N ILE A 441 -24.17 -0.87 1.81
CA ILE A 441 -23.39 -1.64 0.84
C ILE A 441 -22.50 -2.62 1.60
N PHE A 442 -22.66 -3.91 1.33
CA PHE A 442 -21.85 -4.99 1.87
C PHE A 442 -20.83 -5.43 0.83
N ILE A 443 -19.57 -5.49 1.22
CA ILE A 443 -18.45 -6.00 0.43
C ILE A 443 -18.13 -7.40 0.96
N ASN A 444 -18.01 -8.39 0.06
CA ASN A 444 -17.81 -9.81 0.40
C ASN A 444 -18.82 -10.33 1.43
N PRO A 445 -20.14 -10.20 1.20
CA PRO A 445 -21.16 -10.63 2.18
C PRO A 445 -21.12 -12.13 2.50
N SER A 446 -20.46 -12.95 1.66
CA SER A 446 -20.27 -14.40 1.88
C SER A 446 -18.83 -14.78 2.30
N GLY A 447 -17.96 -13.80 2.57
CA GLY A 447 -16.54 -14.03 2.87
C GLY A 447 -15.71 -14.48 1.66
N ASN A 448 -14.60 -15.17 1.92
CA ASN A 448 -13.62 -15.56 0.91
C ASN A 448 -14.09 -16.77 0.07
N VAL A 449 -15.09 -16.54 -0.78
CA VAL A 449 -15.63 -17.56 -1.71
C VAL A 449 -14.89 -17.58 -3.05
N SER A 450 -14.11 -16.53 -3.35
CA SER A 450 -13.29 -16.39 -4.56
C SER A 450 -11.91 -17.03 -4.44
N ASN A 451 -11.56 -17.59 -3.28
CA ASN A 451 -10.25 -18.19 -2.99
C ASN A 451 -9.10 -17.20 -3.22
N TYR A 452 -9.18 -16.03 -2.60
CA TYR A 452 -8.18 -14.94 -2.67
C TYR A 452 -7.95 -14.39 -4.08
N MET A 453 -8.97 -14.45 -4.93
CA MET A 453 -8.97 -13.89 -6.29
C MET A 453 -9.79 -12.61 -6.41
N ASP A 454 -10.22 -12.03 -5.28
CA ASP A 454 -10.79 -10.69 -5.32
C ASP A 454 -9.72 -9.71 -5.81
N PHE A 455 -10.16 -8.68 -6.52
CA PHE A 455 -9.26 -7.63 -6.99
C PHE A 455 -9.93 -6.26 -6.96
N ALA A 456 -9.11 -5.22 -6.94
CA ALA A 456 -9.56 -3.85 -7.14
C ALA A 456 -8.45 -3.04 -7.80
N TYR A 457 -8.84 -2.16 -8.72
CA TYR A 457 -7.99 -1.10 -9.26
C TYR A 457 -8.27 0.22 -8.54
N ASP A 458 -7.36 1.17 -8.62
CA ASP A 458 -7.55 2.53 -8.09
C ASP A 458 -8.73 3.28 -8.73
N THR A 459 -9.12 2.89 -9.95
CA THR A 459 -10.32 3.39 -10.65
C THR A 459 -11.59 2.58 -10.40
N SER A 460 -11.50 1.45 -9.69
CA SER A 460 -12.66 0.59 -9.43
C SER A 460 -13.64 1.27 -8.47
N ALA A 461 -14.91 1.34 -8.86
CA ALA A 461 -15.98 1.89 -8.03
C ALA A 461 -17.29 1.09 -8.21
N ILE A 462 -18.16 1.15 -7.20
CA ILE A 462 -19.56 0.75 -7.33
C ILE A 462 -20.36 2.01 -7.60
N SER A 463 -21.05 2.06 -8.75
CA SER A 463 -21.90 3.17 -9.14
C SER A 463 -23.36 2.75 -9.10
N VAL A 464 -24.21 3.57 -8.49
CA VAL A 464 -25.66 3.37 -8.44
C VAL A 464 -26.33 4.50 -9.20
N ASN A 465 -27.03 4.15 -10.29
CA ASN A 465 -27.64 5.10 -11.21
C ASN A 465 -29.15 4.89 -11.23
N LEU A 466 -29.90 5.99 -11.13
CA LEU A 466 -31.35 6.01 -11.31
C LEU A 466 -31.65 6.57 -12.69
N ASN A 467 -32.18 5.75 -13.60
CA ASN A 467 -32.57 6.21 -14.93
C ASN A 467 -34.09 6.39 -14.98
N LEU A 468 -34.52 7.64 -15.13
CA LEU A 468 -35.93 8.03 -15.21
C LEU A 468 -36.41 8.17 -16.65
N SER A 469 -37.48 7.45 -16.97
CA SER A 469 -38.20 7.56 -18.23
C SER A 469 -39.66 7.95 -17.95
N VAL A 470 -40.00 9.20 -18.26
CA VAL A 470 -41.38 9.70 -18.16
C VAL A 470 -41.93 9.89 -19.57
N PRO A 471 -42.86 9.04 -20.03
CA PRO A 471 -43.60 9.29 -21.26
C PRO A 471 -44.35 10.63 -21.17
N LEU A 472 -44.40 11.37 -22.28
CA LEU A 472 -45.21 12.60 -22.38
C LEU A 472 -46.70 12.28 -22.52
N SER A 473 -47.27 11.56 -21.54
CA SER A 473 -48.68 11.26 -21.41
C SER A 473 -49.13 11.65 -20.01
N PHE A 474 -49.76 12.82 -19.89
CA PHE A 474 -50.00 13.43 -18.60
C PHE A 474 -51.21 14.36 -18.58
N ILE A 475 -51.63 14.71 -17.38
CA ILE A 475 -52.60 15.75 -17.05
C ILE A 475 -51.84 16.86 -16.34
N ALA A 476 -51.91 18.08 -16.87
CA ALA A 476 -51.42 19.28 -16.21
C ALA A 476 -52.60 20.04 -15.62
N ASN A 477 -52.48 20.44 -14.36
CA ASN A 477 -53.43 21.30 -13.67
C ASN A 477 -52.68 22.47 -13.05
N ASP A 478 -52.88 23.65 -13.62
CA ASP A 478 -52.13 24.88 -13.33
C ASP A 478 -50.62 24.66 -13.26
N LEU A 479 -50.08 23.78 -14.11
CA LEU A 479 -48.66 23.44 -14.12
C LEU A 479 -47.87 24.64 -14.65
N VAL A 480 -47.14 25.33 -13.77
CA VAL A 480 -46.40 26.53 -14.11
C VAL A 480 -44.95 26.20 -14.36
N LEU A 481 -44.52 26.40 -15.61
CA LEU A 481 -43.11 26.37 -15.97
C LEU A 481 -42.57 27.81 -15.99
N GLN A 482 -41.35 27.97 -15.52
CA GLN A 482 -40.64 29.23 -15.51
C GLN A 482 -39.21 29.03 -16.00
N ASP A 483 -38.77 29.91 -16.91
CA ASP A 483 -37.40 29.94 -17.39
C ASP A 483 -36.93 31.38 -17.60
N THR A 484 -35.63 31.60 -17.52
CA THR A 484 -35.00 32.94 -17.61
C THR A 484 -34.06 33.00 -18.79
N PHE A 485 -34.22 34.01 -19.63
CA PHE A 485 -33.42 34.22 -20.84
C PHE A 485 -32.77 35.59 -20.83
N ASP A 486 -31.63 35.71 -21.51
CA ASP A 486 -31.07 37.00 -21.88
C ASP A 486 -32.00 37.69 -22.88
N PHE A 487 -32.18 39.00 -22.70
CA PHE A 487 -33.07 39.79 -23.53
C PHE A 487 -32.41 41.08 -23.97
N SER A 488 -32.59 41.43 -25.24
CA SER A 488 -32.18 42.72 -25.79
C SER A 488 -33.05 43.05 -26.98
N LEU A 489 -33.62 44.26 -27.00
CA LEU A 489 -34.31 44.81 -28.18
C LEU A 489 -33.33 45.52 -29.14
N GLY A 490 -32.03 45.42 -28.90
CA GLY A 490 -31.02 46.22 -29.59
C GLY A 490 -30.92 47.64 -29.03
N SER A 491 -29.82 48.31 -29.37
CA SER A 491 -29.64 49.73 -29.05
C SER A 491 -30.30 50.57 -30.15
N PRO A 492 -30.98 51.68 -29.82
CA PRO A 492 -31.40 52.63 -30.85
C PRO A 492 -30.16 53.17 -31.58
N GLU A 493 -30.20 53.16 -32.91
CA GLU A 493 -29.18 53.80 -33.73
C GLU A 493 -29.46 55.31 -33.84
N GLU A 494 -28.41 56.11 -34.08
CA GLU A 494 -28.56 57.55 -34.26
C GLU A 494 -29.42 57.83 -35.50
N GLY A 495 -30.61 58.42 -35.31
CA GLY A 495 -31.61 58.63 -36.35
C GLY A 495 -32.81 57.70 -36.29
N ASP A 496 -32.84 56.71 -35.37
CA ASP A 496 -34.02 55.88 -35.16
C ASP A 496 -35.20 56.72 -34.66
N PRO A 497 -36.39 56.61 -35.30
CA PRO A 497 -37.56 57.35 -34.86
C PRO A 497 -38.03 56.85 -33.48
N ILE A 498 -38.30 57.78 -32.56
CA ILE A 498 -38.81 57.45 -31.22
C ILE A 498 -40.23 56.91 -31.35
N ILE A 499 -40.47 55.73 -30.79
CA ILE A 499 -41.80 55.10 -30.72
C ILE A 499 -42.63 55.86 -29.69
N LYS A 500 -43.74 56.46 -30.13
CA LYS A 500 -44.71 57.13 -29.26
C LYS A 500 -45.64 56.13 -28.59
N GLU A 501 -46.19 55.22 -29.40
CA GLU A 501 -47.07 54.15 -28.96
C GLU A 501 -47.13 53.08 -30.05
N GLY A 502 -47.60 51.89 -29.71
CA GLY A 502 -47.90 50.86 -30.68
C GLY A 502 -48.66 49.69 -30.10
N THR A 503 -49.01 48.77 -30.98
CA THR A 503 -49.62 47.50 -30.61
C THR A 503 -48.77 46.36 -31.13
N PHE A 504 -48.50 45.37 -30.30
CA PHE A 504 -48.09 44.06 -30.80
C PHE A 504 -49.29 43.12 -30.80
N ASN A 505 -49.43 42.34 -31.86
CA ASN A 505 -50.34 41.19 -31.91
C ASN A 505 -49.51 39.92 -31.94
N LEU A 506 -49.66 39.11 -30.91
CA LEU A 506 -49.13 37.75 -30.81
C LEU A 506 -50.18 36.78 -31.33
N ILE A 507 -49.93 36.21 -32.50
CA ILE A 507 -50.76 35.19 -33.12
C ILE A 507 -50.16 33.83 -32.74
N ALA A 508 -50.88 33.05 -31.97
CA ALA A 508 -50.47 31.73 -31.51
C ALA A 508 -51.35 30.64 -32.13
N ASP A 509 -50.75 29.77 -32.91
CA ASP A 509 -51.37 28.58 -33.50
C ASP A 509 -51.01 27.35 -32.66
N ASN A 510 -51.85 27.05 -31.67
CA ASN A 510 -51.59 25.98 -30.73
C ASN A 510 -52.04 24.62 -31.27
N GLY A 511 -51.09 23.73 -31.49
CA GLY A 511 -51.32 22.32 -31.84
C GLY A 511 -51.15 21.35 -30.68
N PHE A 512 -51.05 21.85 -29.44
CA PHE A 512 -50.99 21.01 -28.24
C PHE A 512 -52.36 20.91 -27.56
N PRO A 513 -52.64 19.79 -26.86
CA PRO A 513 -53.90 19.57 -26.15
C PRO A 513 -53.93 20.22 -24.76
N PHE A 514 -53.24 21.35 -24.60
CA PHE A 514 -53.22 22.12 -23.35
C PHE A 514 -53.54 23.57 -23.67
N THR A 515 -54.34 24.18 -22.82
CA THR A 515 -54.39 25.63 -22.76
C THR A 515 -53.10 26.11 -22.12
N THR A 516 -52.57 27.23 -22.59
CA THR A 516 -51.40 27.85 -21.96
C THR A 516 -51.67 29.32 -21.67
N SER A 517 -51.42 29.73 -20.43
CA SER A 517 -51.46 31.14 -20.03
C SER A 517 -50.02 31.60 -19.81
N SER A 518 -49.52 32.45 -20.70
CA SER A 518 -48.11 32.85 -20.73
C SER A 518 -47.94 34.33 -20.41
N GLN A 519 -46.90 34.64 -19.65
CA GLN A 519 -46.49 36.00 -19.31
C GLN A 519 -44.97 36.12 -19.39
N LEU A 520 -44.50 37.26 -19.89
CA LEU A 520 -43.09 37.62 -19.90
C LEU A 520 -42.88 38.74 -18.89
N TYR A 521 -41.93 38.57 -17.98
CA TYR A 521 -41.52 39.56 -17.00
C TYR A 521 -40.11 40.02 -17.35
N PHE A 522 -39.93 41.32 -17.49
CA PHE A 522 -38.69 41.92 -17.93
C PHE A 522 -37.94 42.52 -16.76
N TYR A 523 -36.63 42.31 -16.75
CA TYR A 523 -35.73 42.71 -15.67
C TYR A 523 -34.49 43.41 -16.22
N ASP A 524 -33.88 44.27 -15.40
CA ASP A 524 -32.54 44.80 -15.68
C ASP A 524 -31.44 43.74 -15.44
N ASP A 525 -30.17 44.14 -15.56
CA ASP A 525 -29.02 43.26 -15.38
C ASP A 525 -28.81 42.82 -13.91
N GLN A 526 -29.42 43.53 -12.95
CA GLN A 526 -29.38 43.22 -11.52
C GLN A 526 -30.63 42.46 -11.04
N MET A 527 -31.46 41.95 -11.97
CA MET A 527 -32.73 41.26 -11.69
C MET A 527 -33.76 42.13 -10.95
N ASN A 528 -33.73 43.46 -11.13
CA ASN A 528 -34.83 44.31 -10.70
C ASN A 528 -35.95 44.29 -11.75
N PHE A 529 -37.19 44.12 -11.29
CA PHE A 529 -38.36 44.09 -12.16
C PHE A 529 -38.58 45.45 -12.85
N LEU A 530 -38.74 45.43 -14.17
CA LEU A 530 -38.99 46.61 -14.98
C LEU A 530 -40.44 46.66 -15.49
N ASP A 531 -40.92 45.59 -16.15
CA ASP A 531 -42.25 45.56 -16.75
C ASP A 531 -42.74 44.12 -17.00
N SER A 532 -44.03 43.95 -17.28
CA SER A 532 -44.61 42.70 -17.78
C SER A 532 -45.16 42.89 -19.19
N LEU A 533 -45.11 41.88 -20.05
CA LEU A 533 -45.57 41.99 -21.43
C LEU A 533 -47.07 42.33 -21.51
N PHE A 534 -47.88 41.63 -20.73
CA PHE A 534 -49.31 41.88 -20.59
C PHE A 534 -49.66 42.42 -19.20
N THR A 535 -50.78 43.12 -19.07
CA THR A 535 -51.31 43.57 -17.76
C THR A 535 -51.76 42.39 -16.89
N SER A 536 -52.29 41.35 -17.52
CA SER A 536 -52.61 40.06 -16.91
C SER A 536 -52.21 38.93 -17.87
N PRO A 537 -51.88 37.72 -17.35
CA PRO A 537 -51.61 36.56 -18.20
C PRO A 537 -52.77 36.31 -19.18
N ASN A 538 -52.44 36.08 -20.45
CA ASN A 538 -53.41 35.82 -21.50
C ASN A 538 -53.37 34.35 -21.91
N THR A 539 -54.56 33.77 -22.14
CA THR A 539 -54.71 32.36 -22.46
C THR A 539 -54.68 32.11 -23.96
N ILE A 540 -53.78 31.25 -24.39
CA ILE A 540 -53.79 30.60 -25.70
C ILE A 540 -54.62 29.31 -25.55
N ALA A 541 -55.68 29.22 -26.35
CA ALA A 541 -56.60 28.09 -26.29
C ALA A 541 -55.92 26.78 -26.76
N ALA A 542 -56.34 25.65 -26.20
CA ALA A 542 -55.87 24.32 -26.60
C ALA A 542 -56.34 23.96 -28.02
N ALA A 543 -55.64 23.03 -28.65
CA ALA A 543 -56.07 22.43 -29.91
C ALA A 543 -57.36 21.59 -29.73
N ILE A 544 -58.14 21.43 -30.81
CA ILE A 544 -59.39 20.65 -30.79
C ILE A 544 -59.07 19.15 -30.87
N LEU A 545 -59.65 18.36 -29.98
CA LEU A 545 -59.49 16.90 -29.92
C LEU A 545 -60.56 16.15 -30.72
N ASN A 546 -60.21 14.99 -31.27
CA ASN A 546 -61.17 14.00 -31.80
C ASN A 546 -61.61 12.98 -30.72
N ASP A 547 -62.49 12.05 -31.10
CA ASP A 547 -62.99 10.98 -30.21
C ASP A 547 -61.92 9.99 -29.73
N ALA A 548 -60.72 9.99 -30.35
CA ALA A 548 -59.57 9.21 -29.93
C ALA A 548 -58.58 10.01 -29.05
N CYS A 549 -58.98 11.21 -28.62
CA CYS A 549 -58.17 12.13 -27.80
C CYS A 549 -56.85 12.56 -28.46
N LEU A 550 -56.82 12.58 -29.79
CA LEU A 550 -55.74 13.16 -30.59
C LEU A 550 -56.11 14.55 -31.05
N VAL A 551 -55.11 15.40 -31.25
CA VAL A 551 -55.31 16.73 -31.82
C VAL A 551 -55.76 16.59 -33.28
N ALA A 552 -56.98 17.03 -33.57
CA ALA A 552 -57.56 17.06 -34.91
C ALA A 552 -57.24 18.37 -35.62
N GLU A 553 -57.37 19.48 -34.92
CA GLU A 553 -57.22 20.83 -35.49
C GLU A 553 -56.51 21.77 -34.50
N LYS A 554 -55.63 22.62 -35.02
CA LYS A 554 -54.96 23.66 -34.21
C LYS A 554 -55.94 24.78 -33.89
N THR A 555 -55.74 25.45 -32.76
CA THR A 555 -56.52 26.63 -32.38
C THR A 555 -55.67 27.89 -32.48
N THR A 556 -56.11 28.85 -33.28
CA THR A 556 -55.47 30.17 -33.40
C THR A 556 -56.01 31.13 -32.34
N THR A 557 -55.11 31.71 -31.54
CA THR A 557 -55.41 32.77 -30.58
C THR A 557 -54.64 34.03 -30.98
N VAL A 558 -55.31 35.18 -31.03
CA VAL A 558 -54.66 36.49 -31.26
C VAL A 558 -54.71 37.30 -29.98
N LEU A 559 -53.53 37.59 -29.42
CA LEU A 559 -53.36 38.37 -28.21
C LEU A 559 -52.78 39.74 -28.56
N THR A 560 -53.53 40.81 -28.28
CA THR A 560 -53.11 42.19 -28.56
C THR A 560 -52.61 42.86 -27.30
N MET A 561 -51.43 43.47 -27.37
CA MET A 561 -50.79 44.21 -26.28
C MET A 561 -50.48 45.62 -26.74
N ASN A 562 -50.91 46.60 -25.95
CA ASN A 562 -50.58 48.00 -26.17
C ASN A 562 -49.25 48.32 -25.48
N ILE A 563 -48.36 48.99 -26.20
CA ILE A 563 -47.08 49.47 -25.72
C ILE A 563 -47.05 50.99 -25.84
N ASP A 564 -47.09 51.68 -24.70
CA ASP A 564 -46.83 53.11 -24.66
C ASP A 564 -45.31 53.40 -24.65
N GLU A 565 -44.96 54.67 -24.82
CA GLU A 565 -43.56 55.14 -24.82
C GLU A 565 -42.79 54.70 -23.57
N ASN A 566 -43.41 54.79 -22.39
CA ASN A 566 -42.77 54.45 -21.13
C ASN A 566 -42.46 52.95 -21.03
N LYS A 567 -43.41 52.10 -21.42
CA LYS A 567 -43.22 50.64 -21.48
C LYS A 567 -42.18 50.27 -22.51
N MET A 568 -42.18 50.90 -23.69
CA MET A 568 -41.14 50.65 -24.70
C MET A 568 -39.74 50.98 -24.16
N ASN A 569 -39.58 52.11 -23.47
CA ASN A 569 -38.32 52.49 -22.84
C ASN A 569 -37.89 51.47 -21.77
N ARG A 570 -38.82 51.01 -20.93
CA ARG A 570 -38.53 49.94 -19.95
C ARG A 570 -38.10 48.65 -20.64
N LEU A 571 -38.80 48.21 -21.69
CA LEU A 571 -38.42 47.02 -22.47
C LEU A 571 -37.03 47.14 -23.12
N ARG A 572 -36.65 48.31 -23.63
CA ARG A 572 -35.31 48.55 -24.19
C ARG A 572 -34.21 48.45 -23.14
N ASN A 573 -34.51 48.86 -21.91
CA ASN A 573 -33.57 48.81 -20.78
C ASN A 573 -33.45 47.41 -20.17
N SER A 574 -34.38 46.51 -20.47
CA SER A 574 -34.37 45.13 -20.00
C SER A 574 -33.18 44.35 -20.56
N LYS A 575 -32.53 43.58 -19.69
CA LYS A 575 -31.41 42.69 -20.02
C LYS A 575 -31.76 41.22 -19.82
N LYS A 576 -32.79 40.93 -19.03
CA LYS A 576 -33.29 39.58 -18.78
C LYS A 576 -34.79 39.53 -18.96
N VAL A 577 -35.31 38.38 -19.37
CA VAL A 577 -36.75 38.09 -19.42
C VAL A 577 -37.02 36.75 -18.75
N ILE A 578 -37.98 36.73 -17.83
CA ILE A 578 -38.54 35.50 -17.26
C ILE A 578 -39.82 35.18 -18.01
N ILE A 579 -39.87 34.02 -18.64
CA ILE A 579 -41.10 33.48 -19.22
C ILE A 579 -41.74 32.60 -18.16
N ARG A 580 -43.00 32.88 -17.84
CA ARG A 580 -43.81 32.05 -16.95
C ARG A 580 -45.06 31.61 -17.70
N SER A 581 -45.25 30.31 -17.82
CA SER A 581 -46.35 29.71 -18.56
C SER A 581 -47.07 28.67 -17.71
N SER A 582 -48.36 28.88 -17.47
CA SER A 582 -49.24 27.90 -16.84
C SER A 582 -49.89 27.02 -17.90
N PHE A 583 -49.94 25.71 -17.69
CA PHE A 583 -50.54 24.74 -18.59
C PHE A 583 -51.69 24.01 -17.91
N ASN A 584 -52.81 23.88 -18.64
CA ASN A 584 -53.97 23.11 -18.22
C ASN A 584 -54.42 22.20 -19.35
N THR A 585 -54.53 20.90 -19.07
CA THR A 585 -55.02 19.89 -20.03
C THR A 585 -56.44 20.20 -20.46
N SER A 586 -56.69 20.19 -21.78
CA SER A 586 -58.05 20.33 -22.29
C SER A 586 -58.84 19.06 -22.00
N SER A 587 -59.98 19.18 -21.32
CA SER A 587 -60.92 18.07 -21.15
C SER A 587 -62.14 18.26 -22.04
N THR A 588 -62.59 17.18 -22.66
CA THR A 588 -63.89 17.11 -23.35
C THR A 588 -64.70 15.97 -22.74
N SER A 589 -66.00 15.90 -23.00
CA SER A 589 -66.84 14.79 -22.52
C SER A 589 -66.38 13.41 -23.02
N ALA A 590 -65.62 13.35 -24.12
CA ALA A 590 -65.04 12.14 -24.67
C ALA A 590 -63.60 11.87 -24.18
N CYS A 591 -62.91 12.90 -23.65
CA CYS A 591 -61.51 12.86 -23.26
C CYS A 591 -61.32 13.45 -21.86
N SER A 592 -61.45 12.59 -20.85
CA SER A 592 -61.22 12.90 -19.43
C SER A 592 -59.99 12.19 -18.85
N SER A 593 -59.19 11.51 -19.69
CA SER A 593 -57.99 10.76 -19.31
C SER A 593 -56.68 11.51 -19.59
N TYR A 594 -55.55 10.88 -19.32
CA TYR A 594 -54.22 11.34 -19.72
C TYR A 594 -54.13 11.64 -21.22
N LEU A 595 -53.47 12.74 -21.59
CA LEU A 595 -53.28 13.13 -22.98
C LEU A 595 -51.82 12.97 -23.39
N LYS A 596 -51.61 12.30 -24.51
CA LYS A 596 -50.29 12.04 -25.07
C LYS A 596 -49.84 13.18 -25.99
N ILE A 597 -48.62 13.65 -25.79
CA ILE A 597 -47.94 14.60 -26.69
C ILE A 597 -47.20 13.81 -27.75
N TYR A 598 -47.44 14.14 -29.01
CA TYR A 598 -46.73 13.57 -30.13
C TYR A 598 -45.69 14.56 -30.67
N ASN A 599 -44.62 14.04 -31.26
CA ASN A 599 -43.53 14.84 -31.81
C ASN A 599 -43.93 15.77 -32.97
N TYR A 600 -45.11 15.57 -33.56
CA TYR A 600 -45.67 16.41 -34.62
C TYR A 600 -46.64 17.49 -34.10
N TYR A 601 -46.90 17.55 -32.79
CA TYR A 601 -47.61 18.68 -32.18
C TYR A 601 -46.69 19.89 -32.09
N LEU A 602 -47.19 21.06 -32.50
CA LEU A 602 -46.40 22.28 -32.64
C LEU A 602 -47.21 23.48 -32.16
N LEU A 603 -46.55 24.40 -31.45
CA LEU A 603 -47.05 25.73 -31.15
C LEU A 603 -46.39 26.72 -32.12
N GLY A 604 -47.16 27.23 -33.07
CA GLY A 604 -46.72 28.31 -33.94
C GLY A 604 -46.90 29.64 -33.23
N ILE A 605 -45.86 30.49 -33.20
CA ILE A 605 -45.95 31.82 -32.60
C ILE A 605 -45.49 32.84 -33.65
N LYS A 606 -46.33 33.86 -33.89
CA LYS A 606 -46.03 34.98 -34.77
C LYS A 606 -46.33 36.30 -34.07
N LEU A 607 -45.30 37.11 -33.83
CA LEU A 607 -45.44 38.46 -33.31
C LEU A 607 -45.49 39.46 -34.48
N THR A 608 -46.47 40.36 -34.48
CA THR A 608 -46.58 41.47 -35.45
C THR A 608 -46.70 42.77 -34.69
N GLY A 609 -46.09 43.85 -35.17
CA GLY A 609 -46.09 45.15 -34.52
C GLY A 609 -46.63 46.25 -35.42
N SER A 610 -47.41 47.17 -34.86
CA SER A 610 -47.85 48.41 -35.50
C SER A 610 -47.49 49.58 -34.57
N PHE A 611 -46.57 50.43 -35.01
CA PHE A 611 -46.04 51.53 -34.20
C PHE A 611 -46.34 52.89 -34.81
N THR A 612 -46.69 53.83 -33.95
CA THR A 612 -46.74 55.26 -34.23
C THR A 612 -45.42 55.86 -33.74
N TYR A 613 -44.74 56.55 -34.64
CA TYR A 613 -43.48 57.21 -34.35
C TYR A 613 -43.67 58.73 -34.26
N TYR A 614 -42.82 59.39 -33.48
CA TYR A 614 -42.65 60.84 -33.64
C TYR A 614 -42.04 61.13 -35.02
N THR A 615 -42.49 62.18 -35.70
CA THR A 615 -41.94 62.63 -36.98
C THR A 615 -41.29 64.00 -36.83
N GLY A 616 -40.00 64.11 -37.12
CA GLY A 616 -39.30 65.38 -37.42
C GLY A 616 -38.52 66.06 -36.27
N PHE A 617 -37.20 66.15 -36.52
CA PHE A 617 -36.08 66.95 -35.96
C PHE A 617 -35.74 66.87 -34.47
#